data_AF-A0A7X2D9N7-F1
#
_entry.id   AF-A0A7X2D9N7-F1
#
_cell.length_a   1.000
_cell.length_b   1.000
_cell.length_c   1.000
_cell.angle_alpha   90.00
_cell.angle_beta   90.00
_cell.angle_gamma   90.00
#
_symmetry.space_group_name_H-M   'P 1'
#
loop_
_entity.id
_entity.type
_entity.pdbx_description
1 polymer ?
#
loop_
_entity_poly.entity_id
_entity_poly.type
_entity_poly.pdbx_seq_one_letter_code
_entity_poly.pdbx_strand_id
1 'polypeptide(L)'
;MKKIILTFLCFILLPFISVYGKLELLGPLSKEEILENFPDWQVEVASYVPDQEVIEKLQSIPSEIKIEIFLGTWCSDTKRNVSAYFKIMDMVDNPLIMTSYIGIPREDDSRLFFLFL
;
A
#
# COMPACT_ATOMS: atom_id res chain seq x y z
N MET A 1 -35.40 15.97 42.19
CA MET A 1 -35.68 15.32 40.89
C MET A 1 -35.41 16.21 39.66
N LYS A 2 -34.52 17.22 39.73
CA LYS A 2 -34.12 18.07 38.57
C LYS A 2 -32.65 17.93 38.15
N LYS A 3 -31.83 17.19 38.94
CA LYS A 3 -30.39 17.01 38.67
C LYS A 3 -30.06 15.83 37.76
N ILE A 4 -31.00 14.91 37.54
CA ILE A 4 -30.81 13.73 36.65
C ILE A 4 -31.01 14.09 35.18
N ILE A 5 -31.82 15.11 34.89
CA ILE A 5 -32.09 15.57 33.51
C ILE A 5 -30.89 16.36 32.94
N LEU A 6 -30.09 17.01 33.78
CA LEU A 6 -28.95 17.81 33.33
C LEU A 6 -27.74 16.95 32.94
N THR A 7 -27.62 15.72 33.48
CA THR A 7 -26.55 14.78 33.11
C THR A 7 -26.83 14.09 31.78
N PHE A 8 -28.09 14.00 31.36
CA PHE A 8 -28.48 13.36 30.09
C PHE A 8 -28.25 14.27 28.86
N LEU A 9 -28.18 15.59 29.07
CA LEU A 9 -27.97 16.56 27.99
C LEU A 9 -26.49 16.61 27.51
N CYS A 10 -25.55 16.15 28.33
CA CYS A 10 -24.11 16.21 28.01
C CYS A 10 -23.64 15.00 27.16
N PHE A 11 -24.35 13.87 27.23
CA PHE A 11 -23.96 12.66 26.49
C PHE A 11 -24.43 12.65 25.03
N ILE A 12 -25.36 13.53 24.67
CA ILE A 12 -25.90 13.70 23.30
C ILE A 12 -25.01 14.65 22.46
N LEU A 13 -24.05 15.32 23.08
CA LEU A 13 -23.12 16.26 22.44
C LEU A 13 -21.69 15.74 22.32
N LEU A 14 -21.44 14.43 22.44
CA LEU A 14 -20.23 13.88 21.84
C LEU A 14 -20.50 13.85 20.34
N PRO A 15 -19.88 14.75 19.54
CA PRO A 15 -20.01 14.61 18.11
C PRO A 15 -19.48 13.22 17.78
N PHE A 16 -20.25 12.47 17.00
CA PHE A 16 -19.71 11.40 16.18
C PHE A 16 -18.65 12.07 15.29
N ILE A 17 -17.43 12.22 15.80
CA ILE A 17 -16.27 12.59 15.00
C ILE A 17 -16.00 11.35 14.18
N SER A 18 -16.71 11.23 13.06
CA SER A 18 -16.30 10.31 12.02
C SER A 18 -15.00 10.86 11.45
N VAL A 19 -13.88 10.40 12.00
CA VAL A 19 -12.59 10.52 11.35
C VAL A 19 -12.68 9.62 10.11
N TYR A 20 -13.19 10.16 9.01
CA TYR A 20 -13.14 9.55 7.69
C TYR A 20 -11.70 9.64 7.15
N GLY A 21 -10.74 9.06 7.87
CA GLY A 21 -9.40 8.85 7.36
C GLY A 21 -9.45 7.66 6.40
N LYS A 22 -9.14 7.88 5.11
CA LYS A 22 -8.87 6.76 4.20
C LYS A 22 -7.62 6.05 4.74
N LEU A 23 -7.66 4.72 4.85
CA LEU A 23 -6.50 3.94 5.33
C LEU A 23 -5.30 4.20 4.42
N GLU A 24 -4.16 4.55 5.02
CA GLU A 24 -2.87 4.70 4.36
C GLU A 24 -1.86 3.80 5.08
N LEU A 25 -1.21 2.90 4.35
CA LEU A 25 -0.07 2.13 4.87
C LEU A 25 1.22 2.91 4.65
N LEU A 26 2.03 3.02 5.71
CA LEU A 26 3.23 3.85 5.75
C LEU A 26 4.43 3.06 6.26
N GLY A 27 5.63 3.40 5.78
CA GLY A 27 6.88 2.75 6.20
C GLY A 27 7.13 1.45 5.45
N PRO A 28 8.01 0.57 5.95
CA PRO A 28 8.29 -0.71 5.30
C PRO A 28 7.04 -1.58 5.21
N LEU A 29 6.74 -2.11 4.02
CA LEU A 29 5.57 -2.95 3.75
C LEU A 29 5.98 -4.28 3.11
N SER A 30 5.12 -5.29 3.28
CA SER A 30 5.13 -6.50 2.46
C SER A 30 4.02 -6.48 1.41
N LYS A 31 4.18 -7.30 0.37
CA LYS A 31 3.13 -7.53 -0.62
C LYS A 31 1.86 -8.06 0.06
N GLU A 32 2.01 -8.99 0.99
CA GLU A 32 0.91 -9.63 1.72
C GLU A 32 0.13 -8.58 2.51
N GLU A 33 0.82 -7.70 3.24
CA GLU A 33 0.19 -6.63 4.02
C GLU A 33 -0.61 -5.68 3.13
N ILE A 34 -0.07 -5.31 1.97
CA ILE A 34 -0.77 -4.47 0.99
C ILE A 34 -2.03 -5.18 0.48
N LEU A 35 -1.94 -6.45 0.09
CA LEU A 35 -3.06 -7.19 -0.49
C LEU A 35 -4.14 -7.57 0.55
N GLU A 36 -3.79 -7.73 1.82
CA GLU A 36 -4.73 -7.96 2.92
C GLU A 36 -5.54 -6.69 3.24
N ASN A 37 -4.89 -5.53 3.27
CA ASN A 37 -5.54 -4.25 3.57
C ASN A 37 -6.29 -3.65 2.37
N PHE A 38 -5.90 -4.01 1.14
CA PHE A 38 -6.56 -3.55 -0.09
C PHE A 38 -6.97 -4.73 -0.99
N PRO A 39 -8.08 -5.42 -0.69
CA PRO A 39 -8.53 -6.57 -1.47
C PRO A 39 -8.80 -6.27 -2.96
N ASP A 40 -9.12 -5.03 -3.29
CA ASP A 40 -9.34 -4.61 -4.67
C ASP A 40 -8.04 -4.54 -5.50
N TRP A 41 -6.87 -4.54 -4.86
CA TRP A 41 -5.58 -4.71 -5.55
C TRP A 41 -5.37 -6.15 -6.01
N GLN A 42 -5.89 -7.15 -5.29
CA GLN A 42 -5.82 -8.54 -5.72
C GLN A 42 -6.50 -8.75 -7.08
N VAL A 43 -7.59 -8.02 -7.33
CA VAL A 43 -8.28 -8.01 -8.62
C VAL A 43 -7.40 -7.43 -9.73
N GLU A 44 -6.69 -6.32 -9.46
CA GLU A 44 -5.77 -5.73 -10.42
C GLU A 44 -4.59 -6.66 -10.73
N VAL A 45 -4.01 -7.29 -9.69
CA VAL A 45 -2.94 -8.29 -9.84
C VAL A 45 -3.39 -9.43 -10.76
N ALA A 46 -4.60 -9.96 -10.51
CA ALA A 46 -5.16 -11.05 -11.30
C ALA A 46 -5.48 -10.65 -12.74
N SER A 47 -5.79 -9.38 -12.99
CA SER A 47 -6.14 -8.86 -14.32
C SER A 47 -4.92 -8.63 -15.24
N TYR A 48 -3.72 -8.47 -14.66
CA TYR A 48 -2.53 -8.18 -15.43
C TYR A 48 -1.92 -9.45 -16.04
N VAL A 49 -1.61 -9.38 -17.34
CA VAL A 49 -0.95 -10.46 -18.09
C VAL A 49 0.41 -9.92 -18.59
N PRO A 50 1.53 -10.33 -17.98
CA PRO A 50 2.85 -9.90 -18.42
C PRO A 50 3.23 -10.46 -19.80
N ASP A 51 4.10 -9.76 -20.51
CA ASP A 51 4.75 -10.28 -21.70
C ASP A 51 5.76 -11.38 -21.32
N GLN A 52 5.57 -12.59 -21.84
CA GLN A 52 6.39 -13.74 -21.51
C GLN A 52 7.86 -13.58 -21.93
N GLU A 53 8.14 -12.88 -23.05
CA GLU A 53 9.51 -12.63 -23.49
C GLU A 53 10.26 -11.73 -22.50
N VAL A 54 9.54 -10.80 -21.87
CA VAL A 54 10.09 -9.93 -20.83
C VAL A 54 10.37 -10.71 -19.55
N ILE A 55 9.45 -11.60 -19.15
CA ILE A 55 9.65 -12.48 -17.97
C ILE A 55 10.91 -13.32 -18.12
N GLU A 56 11.10 -13.96 -19.29
CA GLU A 56 12.28 -14.79 -19.57
C GLU A 56 13.58 -13.98 -19.50
N LYS A 57 13.58 -12.73 -20.01
CA LYS A 57 14.74 -11.84 -19.90
C LYS A 57 15.06 -11.50 -18.44
N LEU A 58 14.06 -11.19 -17.63
CA LEU A 58 14.24 -10.85 -16.20
C LEU A 58 14.70 -12.07 -15.38
N GLN A 59 14.19 -13.28 -15.70
CA GLN A 59 14.66 -14.54 -15.13
C GLN A 59 16.15 -14.80 -15.39
N SER A 60 16.64 -14.40 -16.56
CA SER A 60 18.03 -14.65 -16.97
C SER A 60 19.08 -13.71 -16.37
N ILE A 61 18.66 -12.69 -15.60
CA ILE A 61 19.57 -11.71 -15.01
C ILE A 61 20.52 -12.41 -14.03
N PRO A 62 21.85 -12.37 -14.24
CA PRO A 62 22.82 -13.13 -13.44
C PRO A 62 23.42 -12.32 -12.29
N SER A 63 22.96 -11.09 -12.08
CA SER A 63 23.52 -10.15 -11.10
C SER A 63 22.47 -9.72 -10.10
N GLU A 64 22.91 -9.44 -8.87
CA GLU A 64 22.06 -8.89 -7.83
C GLU A 64 21.47 -7.53 -8.23
N ILE A 65 20.16 -7.38 -8.06
CA ILE A 65 19.42 -6.14 -8.26
C ILE A 65 18.60 -5.88 -7.01
N LYS A 66 18.68 -4.64 -6.50
CA LYS A 66 17.81 -4.15 -5.43
C LYS A 66 16.87 -3.11 -6.00
N ILE A 67 15.58 -3.32 -5.78
CA ILE A 67 14.51 -2.43 -6.21
C ILE A 67 13.84 -1.89 -4.96
N GLU A 68 13.78 -0.57 -4.83
CA GLU A 68 13.08 0.10 -3.74
C GLU A 68 11.87 0.81 -4.32
N ILE A 69 10.67 0.43 -3.86
CA ILE A 69 9.41 0.97 -4.34
C ILE A 69 8.82 1.86 -3.25
N PHE A 70 8.83 3.17 -3.49
CA PHE A 70 8.10 4.13 -2.68
C PHE A 70 6.68 4.28 -3.24
N LEU A 71 5.66 3.98 -2.43
CA LEU A 71 4.29 3.85 -2.90
C LEU A 71 3.26 4.57 -2.02
N GLY A 72 2.32 5.27 -2.65
CA GLY A 72 1.16 5.82 -1.96
C GLY A 72 -0.04 4.89 -2.12
N THR A 73 -0.46 4.21 -1.05
CA THR A 73 -1.61 3.27 -1.08
C THR A 73 -2.95 3.98 -1.37
N TRP A 74 -2.99 5.30 -1.23
CA TRP A 74 -4.10 6.16 -1.58
C TRP A 74 -4.22 6.48 -3.08
N CYS A 75 -3.18 6.20 -3.88
CA CYS A 75 -3.07 6.57 -5.30
C CYS A 75 -3.53 5.44 -6.24
N SER A 76 -4.40 5.77 -7.20
CA SER A 76 -4.91 4.81 -8.19
C SER A 76 -3.83 4.32 -9.16
N ASP A 77 -2.89 5.17 -9.53
CA ASP A 77 -1.82 4.79 -10.45
C ASP A 77 -0.83 3.84 -9.77
N THR A 78 -0.57 4.07 -8.49
CA THR A 78 0.19 3.13 -7.65
C THR A 78 -0.51 1.79 -7.57
N LYS A 79 -1.83 1.76 -7.30
CA LYS A 79 -2.61 0.52 -7.30
C LYS A 79 -2.38 -0.27 -8.60
N ARG A 80 -2.53 0.39 -9.76
CA ARG A 80 -2.37 -0.26 -11.07
C ARG A 80 -0.95 -0.78 -11.30
N ASN A 81 0.06 0.08 -11.10
CA ASN A 81 1.44 -0.23 -11.46
C ASN A 81 2.09 -1.22 -10.48
N VAL A 82 1.86 -1.06 -9.18
CA VAL A 82 2.41 -1.97 -8.16
C VAL A 82 1.72 -3.34 -8.23
N SER A 83 0.41 -3.40 -8.54
CA SER A 83 -0.26 -4.68 -8.76
C SER A 83 0.28 -5.43 -9.98
N ALA A 84 0.52 -4.73 -11.10
CA ALA A 84 1.20 -5.32 -12.26
C ALA A 84 2.61 -5.79 -11.89
N TYR A 85 3.36 -4.98 -11.13
CA TYR A 85 4.69 -5.33 -10.66
C TYR A 85 4.71 -6.60 -9.80
N PHE A 86 3.77 -6.75 -8.86
CA PHE A 86 3.64 -7.98 -8.07
C PHE A 86 3.48 -9.22 -8.97
N LYS A 87 2.64 -9.12 -9.99
CA LYS A 87 2.42 -10.23 -10.93
C LYS A 87 3.68 -10.56 -11.72
N ILE A 88 4.46 -9.55 -12.13
CA ILE A 88 5.74 -9.75 -12.83
C ILE A 88 6.72 -10.46 -11.90
N MET A 89 6.92 -9.98 -10.67
CA MET A 89 7.89 -10.56 -9.74
C MET A 89 7.55 -11.99 -9.31
N ASP A 90 6.26 -12.31 -9.15
CA ASP A 90 5.82 -13.69 -8.91
C ASP A 90 6.19 -14.64 -10.05
N MET A 91 6.15 -14.16 -11.30
CA MET A 91 6.50 -14.96 -12.48
C MET A 91 8.00 -14.99 -12.75
N VAL A 92 8.71 -13.89 -12.43
CA VAL A 92 10.16 -13.81 -12.58
C VAL A 92 10.86 -14.74 -11.61
N ASP A 93 10.43 -14.82 -10.34
CA ASP A 93 10.95 -15.76 -9.33
C ASP A 93 12.49 -15.91 -9.35
N ASN A 94 13.19 -14.78 -9.54
CA ASN A 94 14.64 -14.74 -9.60
C ASN A 94 15.18 -14.24 -8.24
N PRO A 95 15.86 -15.07 -7.44
CA PRO A 95 16.31 -14.69 -6.10
C PRO A 95 17.37 -13.58 -6.09
N LEU A 96 17.98 -13.26 -7.25
CA LEU A 96 18.92 -12.15 -7.38
C LEU A 96 18.22 -10.79 -7.47
N ILE A 97 16.90 -10.76 -7.67
CA ILE A 97 16.10 -9.54 -7.72
C ILE A 97 15.33 -9.41 -6.40
N MET A 98 15.79 -8.49 -5.55
CA MET A 98 15.19 -8.23 -4.25
C MET A 98 14.43 -6.92 -4.29
N THR A 99 13.22 -6.92 -3.73
CA THR A 99 12.35 -5.73 -3.69
C THR A 99 11.98 -5.37 -2.28
N SER A 100 12.09 -4.08 -1.95
CA SER A 100 11.50 -3.48 -0.75
C SER A 100 10.38 -2.51 -1.13
N TYR A 101 9.39 -2.39 -0.24
CA TYR A 101 8.25 -1.50 -0.42
C TYR A 101 8.18 -0.53 0.75
N ILE A 102 8.04 0.75 0.46
CA ILE A 102 7.96 1.83 1.46
C ILE A 102 6.69 2.64 1.19
N GLY A 103 5.71 2.52 2.07
CA GLY A 103 4.49 3.32 2.07
C GLY A 103 4.78 4.79 2.38
N ILE A 104 4.27 5.71 1.56
CA ILE A 104 4.42 7.16 1.73
C ILE A 104 3.07 7.85 1.97
N PRO A 105 3.06 8.90 2.82
CA PRO A 105 1.84 9.63 3.15
C PRO A 105 1.34 10.47 1.98
N ARG A 106 0.04 10.74 1.98
CA ARG A 106 -0.57 11.61 0.99
C ARG A 106 -0.07 13.05 1.10
N GLU A 107 0.17 13.54 2.30
CA GLU A 107 0.65 14.89 2.54
C GLU A 107 2.16 15.01 2.22
N ASP A 108 2.48 15.87 1.26
CA ASP A 108 3.83 16.02 0.68
C ASP A 108 4.92 16.33 1.72
N ASP A 109 4.66 17.24 2.68
CA ASP A 109 5.67 17.73 3.65
C ASP A 109 6.19 16.63 4.59
N SER A 110 5.46 15.52 4.73
CA SER A 110 5.82 14.41 5.60
C SER A 110 6.59 13.29 4.89
N ARG A 111 6.74 13.35 3.57
CA ARG A 111 7.38 12.29 2.77
C ARG A 111 8.89 12.22 2.94
N LEU A 112 9.56 13.32 3.29
CA LEU A 112 11.02 13.36 3.49
C LEU A 112 11.49 12.36 4.55
N PHE A 113 10.66 12.05 5.55
CA PHE A 113 10.97 11.08 6.60
C PHE A 113 11.21 9.67 6.04
N PHE A 114 10.51 9.30 4.97
CA PHE A 114 10.55 7.95 4.41
C PHE A 114 11.71 7.73 3.45
N LEU A 115 12.36 8.79 2.94
CA LEU A 115 13.52 8.70 2.05
C LEU A 115 14.81 8.28 2.76
N PHE A 116 14.79 8.20 4.09
CA PHE A 116 15.95 7.83 4.92
C PHE A 116 15.77 6.48 5.64
N LEU A 117 14.73 5.73 5.30
CA LEU A 117 14.48 4.36 5.77
C LEU A 117 15.17 3.35 4.86
#